data_AF-E6J0B2-F1
#
_entry.id   AF-E6J0B2-F1
#
_cell.length_a   1.000
_cell.length_b   1.000
_cell.length_c   1.000
_cell.angle_alpha   90.00
_cell.angle_beta   90.00
_cell.angle_gamma   90.00
#
_symmetry.space_group_name_H-M   'P 1'
#
loop_
_entity.id
_entity.type
_entity.pdbx_description
1 polymer ?
#
loop_
_entity_poly.entity_id
_entity_poly.type
_entity_poly.pdbx_seq_one_letter_code
_entity_poly.pdbx_strand_id
1 'polypeptide(L)'
;MTFYKQIYTSPLGEMSLVADETGLVGVWFLKQKYFERGLEENLLLAENEVLKETKNLLDCYFNGDCPDFSSLVLAPVGTDFQQRVWAYLQTIPYGATVTYGQIAKELDVRSAQSVGGAVGKNPFSIIVPCHRVLGSQGQLTGYAGGLDKKIWLLEHEGVELSEKALDK
;
A
#
# COMPACT_ATOMS: atom_id res chain seq x y z
N MET A 1 22.36 0.48 10.48
CA MET A 1 21.27 1.30 9.94
C MET A 1 20.17 1.28 10.99
N THR A 2 19.73 2.45 11.43
CA THR A 2 18.75 2.59 12.50
C THR A 2 17.37 2.75 11.88
N PHE A 3 16.41 1.95 12.31
CA PHE A 3 15.02 2.08 11.90
C PHE A 3 14.20 2.67 13.05
N TYR A 4 13.42 3.69 12.76
CA TYR A 4 12.43 4.26 13.68
C TYR A 4 11.09 3.60 13.41
N LYS A 5 10.39 3.18 14.47
CA LYS A 5 9.09 2.54 14.36
C LYS A 5 8.07 3.23 15.24
N GLN A 6 6.87 3.40 14.71
CA GLN A 6 5.70 3.84 15.46
C GLN A 6 4.49 2.99 15.07
N ILE A 7 3.62 2.72 16.04
CA ILE A 7 2.30 2.15 15.78
C ILE A 7 1.32 3.29 15.57
N TYR A 8 0.50 3.15 14.53
CA TYR A 8 -0.61 4.03 14.18
C TYR A 8 -1.92 3.25 14.29
N THR A 9 -2.90 3.80 14.99
CA THR A 9 -4.21 3.16 15.16
C THR A 9 -5.18 3.73 14.13
N SER A 10 -5.49 2.95 13.09
CA SER A 10 -6.48 3.32 12.06
C SER A 10 -7.87 2.75 12.38
N PRO A 11 -8.93 3.23 11.71
CA PRO A 11 -10.25 2.58 11.73
C PRO A 11 -10.24 1.10 11.30
N LEU A 12 -9.23 0.68 10.52
CA LEU A 12 -9.05 -0.70 10.04
C LEU A 12 -8.08 -1.54 10.90
N GLY A 13 -7.72 -1.02 12.08
CA GLY A 13 -6.80 -1.64 13.02
C GLY A 13 -5.41 -1.00 13.04
N GLU A 14 -4.51 -1.60 13.82
CA GLU A 14 -3.16 -1.10 13.98
C GLU A 14 -2.32 -1.24 12.71
N MET A 15 -1.51 -0.22 12.45
CA MET A 15 -0.53 -0.16 11.39
C MET A 15 0.86 0.11 11.98
N SER A 16 1.87 -0.58 11.45
CA SER A 16 3.26 -0.27 11.75
C SER A 16 3.80 0.70 10.71
N LEU A 17 4.33 1.83 11.17
CA LEU A 17 5.03 2.81 10.35
C LEU A 17 6.52 2.70 10.68
N VAL A 18 7.36 2.51 9.66
CA VAL A 18 8.81 2.40 9.82
C VAL A 18 9.52 3.34 8.86
N ALA A 19 10.49 4.09 9.38
CA ALA A 19 11.35 4.99 8.63
C ALA A 19 12.81 4.78 9.02
N ASP A 20 13.73 5.23 8.18
CA ASP A 20 15.15 5.35 8.48
C ASP A 20 15.61 6.82 8.28
N GLU A 21 16.92 7.03 8.18
CA GLU A 21 17.50 8.36 7.95
C GLU A 21 17.25 8.90 6.53
N THR A 22 16.84 8.05 5.59
CA THR A 22 16.61 8.37 4.18
C THR A 22 15.13 8.60 3.85
N GLY A 23 14.21 7.99 4.58
CA GLY A 23 12.78 8.18 4.38
C GLY A 23 11.90 7.10 5.00
N LEU A 24 10.65 7.05 4.55
CA LEU A 24 9.67 6.04 4.94
C LEU A 24 10.03 4.70 4.29
N VAL A 25 10.22 3.67 5.10
CA VAL A 25 10.62 2.33 4.66
C VAL A 25 9.40 1.42 4.47
N GLY A 26 8.35 1.63 5.27
CA GLY A 26 7.08 0.94 5.06
C GLY A 26 5.97 1.32 6.04
N VAL A 27 4.76 0.96 5.62
CA VAL A 27 3.49 1.14 6.30
C VAL A 27 2.67 -0.13 6.11
N TRP A 28 2.42 -0.85 7.20
CA TRP A 28 1.83 -2.18 7.14
C TRP A 28 0.68 -2.32 8.12
N PHE A 29 -0.45 -2.88 7.69
CA PHE A 29 -1.44 -3.38 8.66
C PHE A 29 -0.82 -4.50 9.51
N LEU A 30 -1.10 -4.51 10.80
CA LEU A 30 -0.64 -5.58 11.68
C LEU A 30 -1.10 -6.96 11.14
N LYS A 31 -0.19 -7.94 11.13
CA LYS A 31 -0.41 -9.30 10.60
C LYS A 31 -0.66 -9.41 9.09
N GLN A 32 -0.40 -8.37 8.30
CA GLN A 32 -0.45 -8.51 6.85
C GLN A 32 0.54 -9.59 6.36
N LYS A 33 0.29 -10.17 5.17
CA LYS A 33 1.04 -11.35 4.67
C LYS A 33 2.58 -11.18 4.60
N TYR A 34 3.07 -9.97 4.34
CA TYR A 34 4.50 -9.65 4.27
C TYR A 34 4.88 -8.56 5.27
N PHE A 35 4.32 -8.64 6.49
CA PHE A 35 4.54 -7.67 7.56
C PHE A 35 6.02 -7.46 7.86
N GLU A 36 6.49 -6.21 7.80
CA GLU A 36 7.88 -5.78 8.11
C GLU A 36 8.97 -6.64 7.43
N ARG A 37 8.65 -7.23 6.28
CA ARG A 37 9.55 -8.17 5.61
C ARG A 37 10.88 -7.48 5.27
N GLY A 38 11.98 -8.10 5.68
CA GLY A 38 13.33 -7.59 5.45
C GLY A 38 13.84 -6.65 6.54
N LEU A 39 13.02 -6.38 7.57
CA LEU A 39 13.40 -5.65 8.77
C LEU A 39 13.59 -6.63 9.91
N GLU A 40 14.79 -7.19 10.05
CA GLU A 40 15.05 -8.22 11.07
C GLU A 40 15.75 -7.68 12.33
N GLU A 41 16.36 -6.48 12.30
CA GLU A 41 17.10 -5.93 13.45
C GLU A 41 17.01 -4.38 13.55
N ASN A 42 17.06 -3.86 14.79
CA ASN A 42 17.20 -2.43 15.15
C ASN A 42 16.00 -1.50 14.88
N LEU A 43 14.78 -1.98 15.15
CA LEU A 43 13.59 -1.13 15.22
C LEU A 43 13.54 -0.38 16.57
N LEU A 44 13.90 0.90 16.57
CA LEU A 44 13.76 1.80 17.70
C LEU A 44 12.35 2.39 17.75
N LEU A 45 11.65 2.17 18.85
CA LEU A 45 10.40 2.88 19.14
C LEU A 45 10.74 4.32 19.56
N ALA A 46 10.64 5.24 18.60
CA ALA A 46 11.04 6.63 18.80
C ALA A 46 10.26 7.56 17.86
N GLU A 47 10.31 8.85 18.18
CA GLU A 47 9.76 9.89 17.32
C GLU A 47 10.69 10.15 16.13
N ASN A 48 10.08 10.41 14.98
CA ASN A 48 10.74 10.72 13.72
C ASN A 48 9.80 11.61 12.89
N GLU A 49 10.33 12.66 12.28
CA GLU A 49 9.51 13.65 11.55
C GLU A 49 8.79 13.02 10.34
N VAL A 50 9.42 12.09 9.62
CA VAL A 50 8.77 11.37 8.51
C VAL A 50 7.59 10.54 9.01
N LEU A 51 7.73 9.87 10.16
CA LEU A 51 6.63 9.11 10.76
C LEU A 51 5.50 10.03 11.24
N LYS A 52 5.83 11.21 11.77
CA LYS A 52 4.84 12.21 12.18
C LYS A 52 4.05 12.76 11.00
N GLU A 53 4.73 13.11 9.91
CA GLU A 53 4.07 13.53 8.67
C GLU A 53 3.20 12.41 8.10
N THR A 54 3.73 11.18 8.07
CA THR A 54 2.98 9.99 7.62
C THR A 54 1.68 9.80 8.41
N LYS A 55 1.72 9.95 9.74
CA LYS A 55 0.52 9.89 10.58
C LYS A 55 -0.50 10.96 10.21
N ASN A 56 -0.07 12.21 10.06
CA ASN A 56 -0.97 13.32 9.72
C ASN A 56 -1.66 13.07 8.36
N LEU A 57 -0.93 12.58 7.37
CA LEU A 57 -1.50 12.26 6.06
C LEU A 57 -2.47 11.07 6.14
N LEU A 58 -2.16 10.05 6.93
CA LEU A 58 -3.08 8.94 7.18
C LEU A 58 -4.35 9.42 7.91
N ASP A 59 -4.24 10.33 8.87
CA ASP A 59 -5.40 10.91 9.56
C ASP A 59 -6.29 11.66 8.58
N CYS A 60 -5.74 12.50 7.71
CA CYS A 60 -6.51 13.15 6.63
C CYS A 60 -7.20 12.11 5.75
N TYR A 61 -6.47 11.08 5.31
CA TYR A 61 -7.04 10.01 4.48
C TYR A 61 -8.23 9.35 5.18
N PHE A 62 -8.07 8.87 6.41
CA PHE A 62 -9.14 8.18 7.14
C PHE A 62 -10.31 9.08 7.54
N ASN A 63 -10.12 10.40 7.60
CA ASN A 63 -11.19 11.39 7.80
C ASN A 63 -12.00 11.69 6.53
N GLY A 64 -11.63 11.10 5.38
CA GLY A 64 -12.34 11.25 4.11
C GLY A 64 -11.72 12.31 3.18
N ASP A 65 -10.57 12.87 3.53
CA ASP A 65 -9.83 13.75 2.63
C ASP A 65 -9.05 12.94 1.58
N CYS A 66 -8.57 13.62 0.54
CA CYS A 66 -7.66 13.09 -0.46
C CYS A 66 -6.26 13.70 -0.29
N PRO A 67 -5.47 13.27 0.72
CA PRO A 67 -4.14 13.81 0.95
C PRO A 67 -3.19 13.46 -0.20
N ASP A 68 -2.25 14.36 -0.47
CA ASP A 68 -1.15 14.11 -1.39
C ASP A 68 0.00 13.43 -0.64
N PHE A 69 0.22 12.14 -0.93
CA PHE A 69 1.33 11.39 -0.35
C PHE A 69 2.67 11.62 -1.04
N SER A 70 2.71 12.40 -2.14
CA SER A 70 3.95 12.65 -2.89
C SER A 70 4.98 13.49 -2.12
N SER A 71 4.60 14.14 -1.02
CA SER A 71 5.53 14.82 -0.11
C SER A 71 6.43 13.85 0.66
N LEU A 72 6.00 12.59 0.84
CA LEU A 72 6.76 11.59 1.58
C LEU A 72 7.90 11.04 0.73
N VAL A 73 9.12 11.10 1.27
CA VAL A 73 10.28 10.43 0.69
C VAL A 73 10.17 8.94 1.02
N LEU A 74 9.97 8.11 -0.01
CA LEU A 74 9.91 6.65 0.13
C LEU A 74 11.29 6.02 -0.07
N ALA A 75 11.67 5.11 0.83
CA ALA A 75 12.89 4.31 0.80
C ALA A 75 12.54 2.80 0.70
N PRO A 76 11.94 2.34 -0.42
CA PRO A 76 11.52 0.95 -0.57
C PRO A 76 12.70 -0.04 -0.51
N VAL A 77 12.55 -1.09 0.30
CA VAL A 77 13.41 -2.27 0.25
C VAL A 77 12.75 -3.35 -0.60
N GLY A 78 13.20 -3.51 -1.85
CA GLY A 78 12.67 -4.49 -2.79
C GLY A 78 13.51 -4.62 -4.05
N THR A 79 13.18 -5.61 -4.89
CA THR A 79 13.87 -5.78 -6.18
C THR A 79 13.51 -4.67 -7.17
N ASP A 80 14.35 -4.41 -8.17
CA ASP A 80 14.08 -3.40 -9.21
C ASP A 80 12.70 -3.58 -9.86
N PHE A 81 12.31 -4.84 -10.10
CA PHE A 81 10.99 -5.16 -10.63
C PHE A 81 9.86 -4.75 -9.67
N GLN A 82 10.02 -5.00 -8.36
CA GLN A 82 9.04 -4.61 -7.37
C GLN A 82 8.92 -3.09 -7.27
N GLN A 83 10.05 -2.40 -7.19
CA GLN A 83 10.09 -0.94 -7.12
C GLN A 83 9.45 -0.30 -8.35
N ARG A 84 9.70 -0.84 -9.55
CA ARG A 84 9.04 -0.39 -10.79
C ARG A 84 7.52 -0.57 -10.75
N VAL A 85 7.03 -1.69 -10.22
CA VAL A 85 5.59 -1.90 -10.04
C VAL A 85 5.03 -0.92 -9.01
N TRP A 86 5.70 -0.70 -7.88
CA TRP A 86 5.27 0.24 -6.84
C TRP A 86 5.27 1.70 -7.31
N ALA A 87 6.22 2.08 -8.17
CA ALA A 87 6.23 3.37 -8.84
C ALA A 87 5.01 3.54 -9.74
N TYR A 88 4.62 2.50 -10.51
CA TYR A 88 3.38 2.53 -11.28
C TYR A 88 2.15 2.66 -10.38
N LEU A 89 2.09 1.94 -9.25
CA LEU A 89 0.93 2.01 -8.36
C LEU A 89 0.67 3.43 -7.86
N GLN A 90 1.72 4.23 -7.60
CA GLN A 90 1.60 5.61 -7.17
C GLN A 90 0.95 6.53 -8.23
N THR A 91 0.91 6.13 -9.50
CA THR A 91 0.27 6.92 -10.56
C THR A 91 -1.24 6.71 -10.63
N ILE A 92 -1.77 5.71 -9.92
CA ILE A 92 -3.21 5.40 -9.93
C ILE A 92 -3.94 6.44 -9.06
N PRO A 93 -4.84 7.26 -9.64
CA PRO A 93 -5.53 8.31 -8.88
C PRO A 93 -6.43 7.77 -7.75
N TYR A 94 -6.73 8.62 -6.77
CA TYR A 94 -7.74 8.36 -5.76
C TYR A 94 -9.11 8.10 -6.41
N GLY A 95 -9.82 7.07 -5.95
CA GLY A 95 -11.13 6.69 -6.50
C GLY A 95 -11.07 6.01 -7.87
N ALA A 96 -9.89 5.75 -8.41
CA ALA A 96 -9.70 5.01 -9.65
C ALA A 96 -9.17 3.60 -9.39
N THR A 97 -9.42 2.70 -10.34
CA THR A 97 -8.92 1.31 -10.27
C THR A 97 -8.27 0.90 -11.58
N VAL A 98 -7.37 -0.08 -11.49
CA VAL A 98 -6.73 -0.72 -12.65
C VAL A 98 -6.73 -2.22 -12.45
N THR A 99 -6.51 -2.98 -13.52
CA THR A 99 -6.38 -4.43 -13.45
C THR A 99 -4.92 -4.87 -13.52
N TYR A 100 -4.57 -6.02 -12.93
CA TYR A 100 -3.23 -6.60 -13.05
C TYR A 100 -2.76 -6.74 -14.50
N GLY A 101 -3.69 -7.04 -15.43
CA GLY A 101 -3.40 -7.13 -16.86
C GLY A 101 -3.05 -5.78 -17.50
N GLN A 102 -3.70 -4.70 -17.08
CA GLN A 102 -3.35 -3.35 -17.54
C GLN A 102 -1.96 -2.94 -17.06
N ILE A 103 -1.64 -3.18 -15.77
CA ILE A 103 -0.30 -2.91 -15.24
C ILE A 103 0.76 -3.72 -16.00
N ALA A 104 0.49 -5.01 -16.25
CA ALA A 104 1.39 -5.88 -16.99
C ALA A 104 1.64 -5.34 -18.41
N LYS A 105 0.59 -4.86 -19.10
CA LYS A 105 0.71 -4.25 -20.43
C LYS A 105 1.50 -2.94 -20.40
N GLU A 106 1.18 -2.03 -19.49
CA GLU A 106 1.84 -0.73 -19.31
C GLU A 106 3.34 -0.87 -19.01
N LEU A 107 3.69 -1.87 -18.20
CA LEU A 107 5.08 -2.14 -17.82
C LEU A 107 5.79 -3.13 -18.77
N ASP A 108 5.19 -3.53 -19.89
CA ASP A 108 5.75 -4.52 -20.81
C ASP A 108 6.21 -5.82 -20.08
N VAL A 109 5.36 -6.31 -19.17
CA VAL A 109 5.56 -7.51 -18.37
C VAL A 109 4.63 -8.60 -18.91
N ARG A 110 5.19 -9.73 -19.31
CA ARG A 110 4.40 -10.82 -19.91
C ARG A 110 3.40 -11.48 -18.95
N SER A 111 3.62 -11.38 -17.64
CA SER A 111 2.84 -12.11 -16.63
C SER A 111 2.13 -11.17 -15.67
N ALA A 112 0.81 -11.11 -15.74
CA ALA A 112 -0.01 -10.45 -14.73
C ALA A 112 0.16 -11.09 -13.33
N GLN A 113 0.53 -12.37 -13.27
CA GLN A 113 0.81 -13.07 -12.01
C GLN A 113 2.08 -12.56 -11.34
N SER A 114 3.15 -12.27 -12.10
CA SER A 114 4.36 -11.69 -11.53
C SER A 114 4.10 -10.28 -10.99
N VAL A 115 3.30 -9.49 -11.71
CA VAL A 115 2.80 -8.19 -11.22
C VAL A 115 2.03 -8.38 -9.92
N GLY A 116 1.08 -9.32 -9.85
CA GLY A 116 0.34 -9.62 -8.62
C GLY A 116 1.25 -9.98 -7.45
N GLY A 117 2.33 -10.72 -7.72
CA GLY A 117 3.36 -11.04 -6.75
C GLY A 117 4.17 -9.84 -6.25
N ALA A 118 4.35 -8.80 -7.07
CA ALA A 118 5.01 -7.54 -6.69
C ALA A 118 4.06 -6.58 -5.96
N VAL A 119 2.83 -6.43 -6.45
CA VAL A 119 1.74 -5.66 -5.81
C VAL A 119 1.50 -6.18 -4.39
N GLY A 120 1.42 -7.51 -4.22
CA GLY A 120 1.20 -8.12 -2.91
C GLY A 120 2.34 -7.89 -1.92
N LYS A 121 3.55 -7.57 -2.38
CA LYS A 121 4.73 -7.28 -1.53
C LYS A 121 4.93 -5.78 -1.29
N ASN A 122 3.99 -4.94 -1.71
CA ASN A 122 4.03 -3.51 -1.45
C ASN A 122 4.21 -3.24 0.06
N PRO A 123 5.27 -2.53 0.47
CA PRO A 123 5.49 -2.23 1.86
C PRO A 123 4.72 -1.01 2.35
N PHE A 124 4.06 -0.23 1.48
CA PHE A 124 3.38 1.02 1.84
C PHE A 124 1.87 0.91 1.63
N SER A 125 1.18 0.23 2.53
CA SER A 125 -0.29 0.17 2.52
C SER A 125 -0.87 1.58 2.49
N ILE A 126 -1.92 1.78 1.67
CA ILE A 126 -2.61 3.07 1.42
C ILE A 126 -1.77 4.05 0.60
N ILE A 127 -0.55 4.38 1.07
CA ILE A 127 0.35 5.37 0.45
C ILE A 127 0.73 4.95 -0.98
N VAL A 128 1.15 3.70 -1.17
CA VAL A 128 1.25 3.06 -2.48
C VAL A 128 -0.03 2.24 -2.66
N PRO A 129 -0.96 2.63 -3.54
CA PRO A 129 -2.36 2.19 -3.45
C PRO A 129 -2.59 0.81 -4.10
N CYS A 130 -2.02 -0.24 -3.52
CA CYS A 130 -2.18 -1.61 -4.01
C CYS A 130 -3.61 -2.15 -3.90
N HIS A 131 -4.48 -1.53 -3.08
CA HIS A 131 -5.91 -1.85 -3.01
C HIS A 131 -6.68 -1.43 -4.27
N ARG A 132 -6.19 -0.47 -5.05
CA ARG A 132 -6.77 -0.02 -6.32
C ARG A 132 -6.56 -1.00 -7.48
N VAL A 133 -5.85 -2.11 -7.25
CA VAL A 133 -5.58 -3.12 -8.29
C VAL A 133 -6.57 -4.28 -8.18
N LEU A 134 -7.31 -4.53 -9.26
CA LEU A 134 -8.34 -5.55 -9.34
C LEU A 134 -7.96 -6.69 -10.30
N GLY A 135 -8.65 -7.81 -10.18
CA GLY A 135 -8.63 -8.91 -11.14
C GLY A 135 -9.23 -8.50 -12.49
N SER A 136 -9.24 -9.43 -13.43
CA SER A 136 -9.95 -9.24 -14.70
C SER A 136 -11.41 -8.89 -14.45
N GLN A 137 -11.97 -7.99 -15.27
CA GLN A 137 -13.38 -7.55 -15.15
C GLN A 137 -13.75 -6.93 -13.79
N GLY A 138 -12.77 -6.40 -13.04
CA GLY A 138 -13.03 -5.70 -11.77
C GLY A 138 -13.21 -6.62 -10.56
N GLN A 139 -12.88 -7.91 -10.67
CA GLN A 139 -13.00 -8.85 -9.57
C GLN A 139 -12.07 -8.49 -8.40
N LEU A 140 -12.59 -8.59 -7.16
CA LEU A 140 -11.75 -8.47 -5.98
C LEU A 140 -10.89 -9.72 -5.82
N THR A 141 -9.59 -9.55 -6.00
CA THR A 141 -8.62 -10.62 -5.73
C THR A 141 -7.63 -10.19 -4.66
N GLY A 142 -6.98 -11.19 -4.07
CA GLY A 142 -6.22 -11.14 -2.82
C GLY A 142 -5.51 -9.81 -2.49
N TYR A 143 -5.61 -9.43 -1.22
CA TYR A 143 -4.96 -8.25 -0.66
C TYR A 143 -4.10 -8.66 0.54
N ALA A 144 -2.89 -8.12 0.64
CA ALA A 144 -1.94 -8.51 1.69
C ALA A 144 -2.45 -8.21 3.11
N GLY A 145 -3.26 -7.15 3.27
CA GLY A 145 -3.89 -6.78 4.53
C GLY A 145 -5.27 -7.42 4.81
N GLY A 146 -5.79 -8.25 3.90
CA GLY A 146 -7.13 -8.84 3.98
C GLY A 146 -8.17 -8.18 3.06
N LEU A 147 -9.08 -8.99 2.51
CA LEU A 147 -10.09 -8.49 1.56
C LEU A 147 -11.08 -7.50 2.19
N ASP A 148 -11.38 -7.67 3.47
CA ASP A 148 -12.16 -6.73 4.31
C ASP A 148 -11.63 -5.30 4.20
N LYS A 149 -10.31 -5.12 4.38
CA LYS A 149 -9.67 -3.80 4.29
C LYS A 149 -9.68 -3.26 2.88
N LYS A 150 -9.46 -4.11 1.88
CA LYS A 150 -9.48 -3.69 0.48
C LYS A 150 -10.84 -3.15 0.06
N ILE A 151 -11.91 -3.84 0.45
CA ILE A 151 -13.30 -3.40 0.19
C ILE A 151 -13.53 -2.04 0.85
N TRP A 152 -13.24 -1.93 2.15
CA TRP A 152 -13.42 -0.68 2.88
C TRP A 152 -12.65 0.48 2.26
N LEU A 153 -11.37 0.27 1.89
CA LEU A 153 -10.54 1.33 1.27
C LEU A 153 -11.08 1.76 -0.10
N LEU A 154 -11.60 0.83 -0.90
CA LEU A 154 -12.20 1.15 -2.19
C LEU A 154 -13.50 1.96 -2.01
N GLU A 155 -14.37 1.54 -1.10
CA GLU A 155 -15.61 2.25 -0.77
C GLU A 155 -15.35 3.63 -0.17
N HIS A 156 -14.35 3.73 0.71
CA HIS A 156 -13.90 4.99 1.32
C HIS A 156 -13.43 5.99 0.26
N GLU A 157 -12.81 5.50 -0.82
CA GLU A 157 -12.41 6.32 -1.97
C GLU A 157 -13.53 6.58 -2.99
N GLY A 158 -14.75 6.12 -2.73
CA GLY A 158 -15.91 6.31 -3.61
C GLY A 158 -15.96 5.35 -4.81
N VAL A 159 -15.23 4.22 -4.77
CA VAL A 159 -15.30 3.19 -5.81
C VAL A 159 -16.53 2.32 -5.59
N GLU A 160 -17.46 2.35 -6.56
CA GLU A 160 -18.62 1.45 -6.57
C GLU A 160 -18.21 0.02 -6.96
N LEU A 161 -18.34 -0.92 -6.02
CA LEU A 161 -18.08 -2.32 -6.25
C LEU A 161 -19.35 -3.02 -6.74
N SER A 162 -19.30 -3.59 -7.94
CA SER A 162 -20.42 -4.40 -8.46
C SER A 162 -20.62 -5.68 -7.65
N GLU A 163 -21.83 -6.22 -7.60
CA GLU A 163 -22.11 -7.54 -6.98
C GLU A 163 -21.19 -8.64 -7.54
N LYS A 164 -20.90 -8.60 -8.84
CA LYS A 164 -19.97 -9.53 -9.51
C LYS A 164 -18.52 -9.43 -9.04
N ALA A 165 -18.12 -8.31 -8.44
CA ALA A 165 -16.78 -8.13 -7.89
C ALA A 165 -16.65 -8.82 -6.51
N LEU A 166 -17.78 -9.02 -5.82
CA LEU A 166 -17.89 -9.65 -4.50
C LEU A 166 -18.15 -11.16 -4.60
N ASP A 167 -18.69 -11.63 -5.72
CA ASP A 167 -18.88 -13.05 -6.03
C ASP A 167 -17.52 -13.76 -6.26
N LYS A 168 -17.32 -14.87 -5.55
CA LYS A 168 -16.11 -15.71 -5.60
C LYS A 168 -16.13 -16.74 -6.71
#